data_AF-A0AAW8FD25-F1
#
_entry.id   AF-A0AAW8FD25-F1
#
_cell.length_a   1.000
_cell.length_b   1.000
_cell.length_c   1.000
_cell.angle_alpha   90.00
_cell.angle_beta   90.00
_cell.angle_gamma   90.00
#
_symmetry.space_group_name_H-M   'P 1'
#
loop_
_entity.id
_entity.type
_entity.pdbx_description
1 polymer ?
#
loop_
_entity_poly.entity_id
_entity_poly.type
_entity_poly.pdbx_seq_one_letter_code
_entity_poly.pdbx_strand_id
1 'polypeptide(L)'
;MTRVDGRVARGTPCAGWDLRRLVAHMTAQHHGFAAATRGVGGDPGYWREQERTGEPARAHRAAADAVLGAFAEPGVLEREFVLPELVGGFRGRTAIGFHFVDYVVHAWDVAATLGVRLHLADEVLTAALAVARRVPTDPAGRGPDFAFAPALKVAEGIGPLEATLRLLGRQPRAWLGTSRRQWSVPALKVAEETLRLPGREPWAWPRSGT
;
A
#
# COMPACT_ATOMS: atom_id res chain seq x y z
N MET A 1 -5.85 -32.30 -9.64
CA MET A 1 -5.37 -30.95 -10.01
C MET A 1 -6.19 -29.95 -9.21
N THR A 2 -5.84 -29.73 -7.93
CA THR A 2 -6.87 -29.36 -6.92
C THR A 2 -6.36 -28.64 -5.66
N ARG A 3 -5.12 -28.11 -5.65
CA ARG A 3 -4.48 -27.56 -4.43
C ARG A 3 -4.18 -26.05 -4.46
N VAL A 4 -4.40 -25.40 -5.61
CA VAL A 4 -4.14 -23.96 -5.81
C VAL A 4 -5.43 -23.16 -5.56
N ASP A 5 -6.56 -23.63 -6.09
CA ASP A 5 -7.85 -22.93 -6.07
C ASP A 5 -8.37 -22.66 -4.64
N GLY A 6 -8.15 -23.61 -3.73
CA GLY A 6 -8.51 -23.48 -2.30
C GLY A 6 -7.67 -22.47 -1.50
N ARG A 7 -6.65 -21.82 -2.10
CA ARG A 7 -5.91 -20.72 -1.45
C ARG A 7 -6.43 -19.34 -1.85
N VAL A 8 -6.88 -19.18 -3.10
CA VAL A 8 -7.30 -17.87 -3.64
C VAL A 8 -8.67 -17.41 -3.16
N ALA A 9 -9.53 -18.34 -2.72
CA ALA A 9 -10.83 -18.05 -2.10
C ALA A 9 -10.78 -17.83 -0.58
N ARG A 10 -9.59 -17.74 0.03
CA ARG A 10 -9.44 -17.48 1.47
C ARG A 10 -9.68 -16.00 1.76
N GLY A 11 -10.51 -15.73 2.77
CA GLY A 11 -10.63 -14.39 3.34
C GLY A 11 -9.28 -13.85 3.84
N THR A 12 -9.12 -12.53 3.75
CA THR A 12 -7.90 -11.81 4.17
C THR A 12 -8.18 -10.96 5.41
N PRO A 13 -7.13 -10.42 6.09
CA PRO A 13 -7.34 -9.44 7.15
C PRO A 13 -7.90 -8.11 6.63
N CYS A 14 -7.85 -7.87 5.31
CA CYS A 14 -8.65 -6.83 4.65
C CYS A 14 -10.11 -7.32 4.55
N ALA A 15 -11.01 -6.69 5.33
CA ALA A 15 -12.36 -7.18 5.53
C ALA A 15 -13.17 -7.23 4.22
N GLY A 16 -13.86 -8.35 3.98
CA GLY A 16 -14.67 -8.57 2.77
C GLY A 16 -13.87 -8.90 1.51
N TRP A 17 -12.54 -9.04 1.60
CA TRP A 17 -11.68 -9.37 0.46
C TRP A 17 -11.09 -10.77 0.60
N ASP A 18 -11.18 -11.58 -0.46
CA ASP A 18 -10.42 -12.82 -0.59
C ASP A 18 -9.04 -12.56 -1.21
N LEU A 19 -8.15 -13.55 -1.14
CA LEU A 19 -6.78 -13.41 -1.62
C LEU A 19 -6.70 -13.07 -3.13
N ARG A 20 -7.65 -13.54 -3.94
CA ARG A 20 -7.75 -13.20 -5.37
C ARG A 20 -8.03 -11.70 -5.54
N ARG A 21 -9.03 -11.18 -4.84
CA ARG A 21 -9.37 -9.74 -4.87
C ARG A 21 -8.21 -8.89 -4.38
N LEU A 22 -7.59 -9.27 -3.26
CA LEU A 22 -6.42 -8.56 -2.72
C LEU A 22 -5.27 -8.47 -3.74
N VAL A 23 -4.93 -9.57 -4.43
CA VAL A 23 -3.89 -9.54 -5.48
C VAL A 23 -4.35 -8.74 -6.71
N ALA A 24 -5.63 -8.80 -7.09
CA ALA A 24 -6.18 -7.99 -8.18
C ALA A 24 -6.10 -6.48 -7.86
N HIS A 25 -6.42 -6.08 -6.63
CA HIS A 25 -6.29 -4.72 -6.12
C HIS A 25 -4.85 -4.22 -6.18
N MET A 26 -3.90 -4.94 -5.57
CA MET A 26 -2.48 -4.57 -5.58
C MET A 26 -1.95 -4.42 -7.02
N THR A 27 -2.43 -5.25 -7.95
CA THR A 27 -2.07 -5.19 -9.38
C THR A 27 -2.69 -3.97 -10.07
N ALA A 28 -3.95 -3.65 -9.81
CA ALA A 28 -4.63 -2.47 -10.34
C ALA A 28 -4.01 -1.17 -9.82
N GLN A 29 -3.65 -1.11 -8.54
CA GLN A 29 -2.92 0.02 -7.95
C GLN A 29 -1.57 0.24 -8.65
N HIS A 30 -0.78 -0.82 -8.90
CA HIS A 30 0.46 -0.67 -9.69
C HIS A 30 0.22 -0.08 -11.08
N HIS A 31 -0.83 -0.51 -11.80
CA HIS A 31 -1.18 0.04 -13.11
C HIS A 31 -1.63 1.50 -13.05
N GLY A 32 -2.48 1.86 -12.08
CA GLY A 32 -2.94 3.23 -11.84
C GLY A 32 -1.80 4.18 -11.50
N PHE A 33 -0.91 3.80 -10.57
CA PHE A 33 0.26 4.62 -10.24
C PHE A 33 1.26 4.73 -11.41
N ALA A 34 1.45 3.68 -12.20
CA ALA A 34 2.25 3.76 -13.44
C ALA A 34 1.59 4.66 -14.50
N ALA A 35 0.26 4.75 -14.56
CA ALA A 35 -0.46 5.72 -15.38
C ALA A 35 -0.32 7.16 -14.86
N ALA A 36 -0.34 7.35 -13.53
CA ALA A 36 -0.16 8.65 -12.89
C ALA A 36 1.23 9.26 -13.17
N THR A 37 2.31 8.47 -13.19
CA THR A 37 3.67 8.96 -13.58
C THR A 37 3.73 9.61 -14.98
N ARG A 38 2.81 9.19 -15.86
CA ARG A 38 2.68 9.60 -17.27
C ARG A 38 1.60 10.68 -17.47
N GLY A 39 1.04 11.24 -16.40
CA GLY A 39 -0.01 12.26 -16.45
C GLY A 39 -1.41 11.75 -16.84
N VAL A 40 -1.59 10.44 -17.01
CA VAL A 40 -2.88 9.82 -17.42
C VAL A 40 -3.57 9.05 -16.29
N GLY A 41 -3.10 9.23 -15.05
CA GLY A 41 -3.69 8.62 -13.85
C GLY A 41 -5.14 9.03 -13.57
N GLY A 42 -5.62 10.15 -14.12
CA GLY A 42 -7.00 10.61 -13.96
C GLY A 42 -8.06 9.74 -14.64
N ASP A 43 -7.69 8.82 -15.55
CA ASP A 43 -8.61 7.84 -16.14
C ASP A 43 -8.83 6.65 -15.16
N PRO A 44 -10.06 6.45 -14.62
CA PRO A 44 -10.37 5.31 -13.75
C PRO A 44 -10.10 3.96 -14.40
N GLY A 45 -10.00 3.91 -15.73
CA GLY A 45 -9.72 2.72 -16.51
C GLY A 45 -8.43 1.99 -16.13
N TYR A 46 -7.40 2.71 -15.67
CA TYR A 46 -6.13 2.15 -15.20
C TYR A 46 -6.18 1.54 -13.80
N TRP A 47 -7.22 1.84 -13.02
CA TRP A 47 -7.39 1.45 -11.61
C TRP A 47 -8.33 0.25 -11.43
N ARG A 48 -8.82 -0.33 -12.53
CA ARG A 48 -9.81 -1.44 -12.49
C ARG A 48 -9.17 -2.76 -12.09
N GLU A 49 -9.68 -3.36 -11.02
CA GLU A 49 -9.41 -4.74 -10.62
C GLU A 49 -9.82 -5.72 -11.73
N GLN A 50 -8.91 -6.60 -12.17
CA GLN A 50 -9.22 -7.63 -13.16
C GLN A 50 -9.67 -8.93 -12.48
N GLU A 51 -10.96 -9.24 -12.55
CA GLU A 51 -11.56 -10.41 -11.89
C GLU A 51 -11.05 -11.77 -12.40
N ARG A 52 -10.59 -11.83 -13.65
CA ARG A 52 -10.19 -13.06 -14.35
C ARG A 52 -8.84 -12.91 -15.04
N THR A 53 -7.77 -13.10 -14.27
CA THR A 53 -6.42 -13.35 -14.81
C THR A 53 -6.10 -14.85 -14.71
N GLY A 54 -5.59 -15.45 -15.79
CA GLY A 54 -5.21 -16.87 -15.80
C GLY A 54 -3.99 -17.18 -14.92
N GLU A 55 -3.11 -16.19 -14.73
CA GLU A 55 -1.90 -16.28 -13.90
C GLU A 55 -1.75 -15.00 -13.04
N PRO A 56 -2.54 -14.83 -11.96
CA PRO A 56 -2.57 -13.59 -11.16
C PRO A 56 -1.19 -13.21 -10.59
N ALA A 57 -0.37 -14.19 -10.21
CA ALA A 57 0.98 -13.94 -9.71
C ALA A 57 1.95 -13.41 -10.78
N ARG A 58 1.74 -13.71 -12.07
CA ARG A 58 2.52 -13.13 -13.17
C ARG A 58 2.04 -11.73 -13.50
N ALA A 59 0.72 -11.53 -13.61
CA ALA A 59 0.12 -10.22 -13.83
C ALA A 59 0.58 -9.22 -12.75
N HIS A 60 0.51 -9.62 -11.47
CA HIS A 60 0.99 -8.82 -10.36
C HIS A 60 2.47 -8.47 -10.47
N ARG A 61 3.34 -9.44 -10.79
CA ARG A 61 4.78 -9.20 -10.95
C ARG A 61 5.08 -8.23 -12.10
N ALA A 62 4.45 -8.41 -13.25
CA ALA A 62 4.62 -7.52 -14.40
C ALA A 62 4.14 -6.09 -14.11
N ALA A 63 3.03 -5.94 -13.37
CA ALA A 63 2.55 -4.64 -12.92
C ALA A 63 3.51 -3.98 -11.91
N ALA A 64 4.03 -4.76 -10.96
CA ALA A 64 5.06 -4.32 -10.02
C ALA A 64 6.31 -3.82 -10.77
N ASP A 65 6.92 -4.67 -11.61
CA ASP A 65 8.12 -4.31 -12.39
C ASP A 65 7.89 -3.02 -13.21
N ALA A 66 6.70 -2.84 -13.79
CA ALA A 66 6.33 -1.63 -14.54
C ALA A 66 6.23 -0.36 -13.66
N VAL A 67 5.59 -0.43 -12.48
CA VAL A 67 5.49 0.75 -11.60
C VAL A 67 6.82 1.08 -10.94
N LEU A 68 7.64 0.07 -10.62
CA LEU A 68 9.00 0.26 -10.10
C LEU A 68 9.88 0.98 -11.12
N GLY A 69 9.78 0.63 -12.40
CA GLY A 69 10.45 1.34 -13.49
C GLY A 69 9.95 2.79 -13.65
N ALA A 70 8.64 3.00 -13.60
CA ALA A 70 8.04 4.33 -13.70
C ALA A 70 8.43 5.26 -12.52
N PHE A 71 8.55 4.72 -11.31
CA PHE A 71 9.02 5.45 -10.12
C PHE A 71 10.54 5.70 -10.11
N ALA A 72 11.30 5.09 -11.02
CA ALA A 72 12.73 5.35 -11.20
C ALA A 72 13.02 6.44 -12.25
N GLU A 73 12.00 7.00 -12.91
CA GLU A 73 12.19 8.05 -13.91
C GLU A 73 12.68 9.39 -13.30
N PRO A 74 13.58 10.12 -13.97
CA PRO A 74 14.02 11.44 -13.54
C PRO A 74 12.85 12.42 -13.30
N GLY A 75 12.90 13.13 -12.18
CA GLY A 75 11.92 14.15 -11.77
C GLY A 75 10.54 13.63 -11.41
N VAL A 76 10.31 12.31 -11.36
CA VAL A 76 8.98 11.75 -11.05
C VAL A 76 8.45 12.15 -9.67
N LEU A 77 9.33 12.42 -8.70
CA LEU A 77 8.98 12.86 -7.36
C LEU A 77 8.36 14.28 -7.33
N GLU A 78 8.62 15.09 -8.35
CA GLU A 78 8.19 16.49 -8.49
C GLU A 78 6.97 16.65 -9.41
N ARG A 79 6.74 15.69 -10.33
CA ARG A 79 5.57 15.66 -11.22
C ARG A 79 4.26 15.64 -10.43
N GLU A 80 3.20 16.15 -11.03
CA GLU A 80 1.84 16.01 -10.51
C GLU A 80 1.25 14.64 -10.89
N PHE A 81 0.61 14.00 -9.91
CA PHE A 81 -0.11 12.74 -10.03
C PHE A 81 -1.59 13.01 -9.73
N VAL A 82 -2.47 12.59 -10.62
CA VAL A 82 -3.92 12.56 -10.39
C VAL A 82 -4.31 11.13 -10.01
N LEU A 83 -5.03 10.99 -8.90
CA LEU A 83 -5.43 9.70 -8.30
C LEU A 83 -6.97 9.71 -8.17
N PRO A 84 -7.76 8.97 -8.96
CA PRO A 84 -9.22 9.15 -9.02
C PRO A 84 -9.98 8.90 -7.72
N GLU A 85 -9.38 8.13 -6.80
CA GLU A 85 -9.91 7.85 -5.46
C GLU A 85 -9.73 9.03 -4.49
N LEU A 86 -8.93 10.04 -4.85
CA LEU A 86 -8.59 11.20 -4.01
C LEU A 86 -8.86 12.52 -4.74
N VAL A 87 -9.27 13.54 -3.99
CA VAL A 87 -9.56 14.86 -4.58
C VAL A 87 -8.26 15.64 -4.80
N GLY A 88 -7.96 15.95 -6.06
CA GLY A 88 -6.89 16.88 -6.47
C GLY A 88 -5.63 16.22 -7.03
N GLY A 89 -4.65 17.07 -7.34
CA GLY A 89 -3.31 16.67 -7.79
C GLY A 89 -2.31 16.59 -6.64
N PHE A 90 -1.42 15.59 -6.68
CA PHE A 90 -0.41 15.35 -5.65
C PHE A 90 0.99 15.39 -6.27
N ARG A 91 1.98 15.96 -5.58
CA ARG A 91 3.39 15.76 -5.98
C ARG A 91 3.74 14.28 -5.91
N GLY A 92 4.50 13.77 -6.88
CA GLY A 92 4.82 12.35 -7.01
C GLY A 92 5.39 11.72 -5.74
N ARG A 93 6.25 12.41 -5.00
CA ARG A 93 6.76 11.96 -3.69
C ARG A 93 5.65 11.65 -2.66
N THR A 94 4.55 12.39 -2.70
CA THR A 94 3.39 12.17 -1.82
C THR A 94 2.55 11.00 -2.32
N ALA A 95 2.27 10.96 -3.62
CA ALA A 95 1.50 9.88 -4.26
C ALA A 95 2.21 8.51 -4.13
N ILE A 96 3.51 8.45 -4.38
CA ILE A 96 4.37 7.27 -4.18
C ILE A 96 4.35 6.85 -2.71
N GLY A 97 4.32 7.79 -1.76
CA GLY A 97 4.14 7.52 -0.34
C GLY A 97 2.81 6.82 -0.03
N PHE A 98 1.71 7.23 -0.65
CA PHE A 98 0.41 6.57 -0.52
C PHE A 98 0.45 5.13 -1.04
N HIS A 99 0.96 4.92 -2.26
CA HIS A 99 1.12 3.58 -2.84
C HIS A 99 2.00 2.67 -1.97
N PHE A 100 3.09 3.23 -1.44
CA PHE A 100 4.05 2.50 -0.63
C PHE A 100 3.47 1.99 0.69
N VAL A 101 2.72 2.83 1.43
CA VAL A 101 2.15 2.40 2.72
C VAL A 101 1.01 1.39 2.52
N ASP A 102 0.21 1.55 1.46
CA ASP A 102 -0.78 0.57 1.03
C ASP A 102 -0.13 -0.79 0.76
N TYR A 103 0.89 -0.80 -0.10
CA TYR A 103 1.59 -2.02 -0.49
C TYR A 103 2.23 -2.76 0.68
N VAL A 104 2.77 -2.05 1.67
CA VAL A 104 3.32 -2.66 2.90
C VAL A 104 2.23 -3.34 3.74
N VAL A 105 1.06 -2.71 3.88
CA VAL A 105 -0.08 -3.32 4.59
C VAL A 105 -0.61 -4.54 3.83
N HIS A 106 -0.79 -4.43 2.53
CA HIS A 106 -1.34 -5.52 1.72
C HIS A 106 -0.35 -6.67 1.49
N ALA A 107 0.96 -6.42 1.47
CA ALA A 107 1.96 -7.48 1.54
C ALA A 107 1.88 -8.26 2.87
N TRP A 108 1.54 -7.61 3.98
CA TRP A 108 1.24 -8.29 5.25
C TRP A 108 -0.09 -9.05 5.20
N ASP A 109 -1.15 -8.47 4.64
CA ASP A 109 -2.45 -9.16 4.46
C ASP A 109 -2.27 -10.49 3.67
N VAL A 110 -1.51 -10.46 2.56
CA VAL A 110 -1.15 -11.66 1.78
C VAL A 110 -0.35 -12.66 2.61
N ALA A 111 0.68 -12.22 3.33
CA ALA A 111 1.53 -13.10 4.15
C ALA A 111 0.74 -13.78 5.27
N ALA A 112 -0.15 -13.04 5.93
CA ALA A 112 -1.06 -13.53 6.97
C ALA A 112 -2.03 -14.59 6.41
N THR A 113 -2.70 -14.34 5.28
CA THR A 113 -3.61 -15.32 4.63
C THR A 113 -2.91 -16.60 4.16
N LEU A 114 -1.63 -16.51 3.81
CA LEU A 114 -0.81 -17.65 3.41
C LEU A 114 -0.13 -18.38 4.58
N GLY A 115 -0.12 -17.80 5.78
CA GLY A 115 0.56 -18.36 6.96
C GLY A 115 2.09 -18.35 6.83
N VAL A 116 2.66 -17.32 6.19
CA VAL A 116 4.10 -17.13 6.00
C VAL A 116 4.57 -15.86 6.70
N ARG A 117 5.84 -15.81 7.13
CA ARG A 117 6.40 -14.60 7.73
C ARG A 117 6.77 -13.60 6.64
N LEU A 118 6.29 -12.37 6.78
CA LEU A 118 6.77 -11.24 6.00
C LEU A 118 8.08 -10.72 6.60
N HIS A 119 9.11 -10.59 5.78
CA HIS A 119 10.35 -9.91 6.14
C HIS A 119 10.55 -8.71 5.22
N LEU A 120 10.66 -7.53 5.82
CA LEU A 120 10.96 -6.24 5.17
C LEU A 120 12.20 -5.64 5.86
N ALA A 121 12.95 -4.81 5.14
CA ALA A 121 14.09 -4.10 5.71
C ALA A 121 13.64 -3.01 6.72
N ASP A 122 14.50 -2.68 7.69
CA ASP A 122 14.13 -1.75 8.77
C ASP A 122 13.85 -0.33 8.27
N GLU A 123 14.48 0.08 7.15
CA GLU A 123 14.23 1.35 6.46
C GLU A 123 12.82 1.38 5.86
N VAL A 124 12.37 0.25 5.28
CA VAL A 124 11.00 0.09 4.76
C VAL A 124 9.98 0.18 5.89
N LEU A 125 10.24 -0.49 7.02
CA LEU A 125 9.35 -0.43 8.18
C LEU A 125 9.30 0.96 8.81
N THR A 126 10.44 1.65 8.89
CA THR A 126 10.56 3.01 9.39
C THR A 126 9.81 4.00 8.50
N ALA A 127 9.99 3.92 7.18
CA ALA A 127 9.29 4.74 6.22
C ALA A 127 7.77 4.48 6.25
N ALA A 128 7.34 3.21 6.34
CA ALA A 128 5.92 2.86 6.38
C ALA A 128 5.22 3.44 7.61
N LEU A 129 5.87 3.37 8.78
CA LEU A 129 5.37 4.00 10.01
C LEU A 129 5.31 5.53 9.90
N ALA A 130 6.30 6.15 9.25
CA ALA A 130 6.33 7.59 9.04
C ALA A 130 5.19 8.09 8.12
N VAL A 131 4.81 7.31 7.11
CA VAL A 131 3.64 7.60 6.26
C VAL A 131 2.33 7.29 7.00
N ALA A 132 2.22 6.13 7.66
CA ALA A 132 1.01 5.73 8.36
C ALA A 132 0.59 6.72 9.46
N ARG A 133 1.55 7.35 10.16
CA ARG A 133 1.31 8.42 11.13
C ARG A 133 0.72 9.71 10.55
N ARG A 134 0.79 9.90 9.23
CA ARG A 134 0.22 11.06 8.51
C ARG A 134 -1.16 10.79 7.92
N VAL A 135 -1.61 9.54 7.88
CA VAL A 135 -2.97 9.21 7.47
C VAL A 135 -3.94 9.78 8.50
N PRO A 136 -4.87 10.68 8.13
CA PRO A 136 -5.82 11.27 9.09
C PRO A 136 -6.53 10.18 9.89
N THR A 137 -6.80 10.40 11.17
CA THR A 137 -7.57 9.43 12.00
C THR A 137 -9.02 9.84 12.20
N ASP A 138 -9.34 11.10 11.94
CA ASP A 138 -10.69 11.65 12.04
C ASP A 138 -11.55 11.25 10.82
N PRO A 139 -12.81 10.81 11.00
CA PRO A 139 -13.67 10.43 9.89
C PRO A 139 -13.94 11.54 8.86
N ALA A 140 -14.06 12.80 9.26
CA ALA A 140 -14.32 13.89 8.31
C ALA A 140 -13.09 14.19 7.42
N GLY A 141 -11.89 13.86 7.89
CA GLY A 141 -10.64 13.94 7.12
C GLY A 141 -10.33 12.76 6.20
N ARG A 142 -11.12 11.67 6.21
CA ARG A 142 -10.84 10.46 5.39
C ARG A 142 -11.69 10.30 4.13
N GLY A 143 -12.77 11.07 3.97
CA GLY A 143 -13.70 10.91 2.84
C GLY A 143 -14.62 9.68 2.94
N PRO A 144 -15.51 9.46 1.95
CA PRO A 144 -16.40 8.30 1.92
C PRO A 144 -15.62 6.99 1.77
N ASP A 145 -16.22 5.88 2.24
CA ASP A 145 -15.76 4.48 2.17
C ASP A 145 -14.39 4.12 2.79
N PHE A 146 -13.54 5.10 3.10
CA PHE A 146 -12.26 4.99 3.82
C PHE A 146 -11.21 4.04 3.18
N ALA A 147 -10.14 4.59 2.61
CA ALA A 147 -9.00 3.81 2.09
C ALA A 147 -8.36 2.84 3.14
N PHE A 148 -8.45 3.18 4.44
CA PHE A 148 -8.09 2.28 5.53
C PHE A 148 -9.18 2.24 6.60
N ALA A 149 -9.35 1.08 7.23
CA ALA A 149 -10.19 0.92 8.41
C ALA A 149 -9.74 1.85 9.58
N PRO A 150 -10.64 2.18 10.53
CA PRO A 150 -10.33 3.08 11.64
C PRO A 150 -9.08 2.67 12.43
N ALA A 151 -8.29 3.66 12.84
CA ALA A 151 -7.06 3.44 13.59
C ALA A 151 -7.33 2.74 14.93
N LEU A 152 -6.45 1.82 15.30
CA LEU A 152 -6.50 1.06 16.55
C LEU A 152 -5.43 1.56 17.53
N LYS A 153 -5.62 1.27 18.82
CA LYS A 153 -4.68 1.65 19.87
C LYS A 153 -3.28 1.07 19.60
N VAL A 154 -2.32 1.96 19.36
CA VAL A 154 -0.88 1.64 19.37
C VAL A 154 -0.43 1.57 20.84
N ALA A 155 0.13 0.43 21.25
CA ALA A 155 0.73 0.27 22.57
C ALA A 155 2.21 0.70 22.53
N GLU A 156 2.76 1.06 23.68
CA GLU A 156 4.20 1.34 23.81
C GLU A 156 5.04 0.09 23.55
N GLY A 157 6.25 0.26 23.03
CA GLY A 157 7.20 -0.82 22.78
C GLY A 157 6.89 -1.75 21.59
N ILE A 158 5.77 -1.58 20.87
CA ILE A 158 5.49 -2.41 19.68
C ILE A 158 6.35 -2.02 18.47
N GLY A 159 6.71 -3.02 17.66
CA GLY A 159 7.57 -2.82 16.49
C GLY A 159 6.92 -1.98 15.37
N PRO A 160 7.72 -1.39 14.46
CA PRO A 160 7.23 -0.43 13.46
C PRO A 160 6.19 -1.00 12.51
N LEU A 161 6.30 -2.28 12.11
CA LEU A 161 5.27 -2.97 11.33
C LEU A 161 3.94 -3.06 12.09
N GLU A 162 3.97 -3.44 13.37
CA GLU A 162 2.76 -3.62 14.18
C GLU A 162 2.07 -2.27 14.47
N ALA A 163 2.85 -1.21 14.69
CA ALA A 163 2.34 0.15 14.80
C ALA A 163 1.70 0.64 13.49
N THR A 164 2.36 0.41 12.35
CA THR A 164 1.82 0.73 11.00
C THR A 164 0.48 0.04 10.76
N LEU A 165 0.44 -1.28 11.01
CA LEU A 165 -0.77 -2.09 10.86
C LEU A 165 -1.92 -1.59 11.75
N ARG A 166 -1.67 -1.27 13.02
CA ARG A 166 -2.71 -0.75 13.92
C ARG A 166 -3.21 0.64 13.54
N LEU A 167 -2.33 1.56 13.13
CA LEU A 167 -2.73 2.89 12.64
C LEU A 167 -3.64 2.80 11.41
N LEU A 168 -3.51 1.74 10.62
CA LEU A 168 -4.28 1.47 9.41
C LEU A 168 -5.36 0.38 9.63
N GLY A 169 -5.78 0.21 10.89
CA GLY A 169 -6.97 -0.56 11.28
C GLY A 169 -6.81 -2.09 11.24
N ARG A 170 -5.60 -2.60 11.01
CA ARG A 170 -5.34 -4.05 10.97
C ARG A 170 -5.04 -4.58 12.38
N GLN A 171 -5.56 -5.77 12.68
CA GLN A 171 -5.31 -6.48 13.94
C GLN A 171 -4.36 -7.66 13.71
N PRO A 172 -3.03 -7.45 13.76
CA PRO A 172 -2.09 -8.56 13.79
C PRO A 172 -2.31 -9.36 15.07
N ARG A 173 -2.89 -10.55 14.93
CA ARG A 173 -2.83 -11.57 15.97
C ARG A 173 -1.38 -12.05 16.05
N ALA A 174 -0.88 -12.32 17.25
CA ALA A 174 0.46 -12.87 17.43
C ALA A 174 0.65 -14.10 16.53
N TRP A 175 1.84 -14.24 15.94
CA TRP A 175 2.14 -15.24 14.90
C TRP A 175 2.06 -16.70 15.42
N LEU A 176 0.85 -17.22 15.59
CA LEU A 176 0.56 -18.60 15.96
C LEU A 176 0.79 -19.52 14.74
N GLY A 177 2.06 -19.80 14.45
CA GLY A 177 2.44 -20.70 13.36
C GLY A 177 3.94 -20.71 13.08
N THR A 178 4.65 -21.68 13.64
CA THR A 178 6.04 -21.99 13.27
C THR A 178 6.12 -22.60 11.88
N SER A 179 6.31 -21.76 10.86
CA SER A 179 6.60 -22.17 9.48
C SER A 179 7.89 -21.50 8.99
N ARG A 180 8.93 -22.30 8.71
CA ARG A 180 10.25 -21.84 8.22
C ARG A 180 10.27 -21.48 6.72
N ARG A 181 9.17 -20.99 6.15
CA ARG A 181 9.14 -20.57 4.74
C ARG A 181 9.19 -19.04 4.66
N GLN A 182 10.36 -18.56 4.23
CA GLN A 182 10.67 -17.16 4.02
C GLN A 182 10.08 -16.65 2.69
N TRP A 183 9.65 -15.38 2.68
CA TRP A 183 9.38 -14.64 1.46
C TRP A 183 9.94 -13.22 1.63
N SER A 184 10.64 -12.75 0.60
CA SER A 184 11.34 -11.47 0.61
C SER A 184 10.84 -10.61 -0.53
N VAL A 185 10.38 -9.40 -0.22
CA VAL A 185 10.00 -8.38 -1.21
C VAL A 185 11.24 -7.52 -1.47
N PRO A 186 11.64 -7.25 -2.73
CA PRO A 186 12.73 -6.32 -3.02
C PRO A 186 12.41 -4.92 -2.50
N ALA A 187 13.29 -4.34 -1.68
CA ALA A 187 13.16 -2.97 -1.23
C ALA A 187 13.65 -1.99 -2.32
N LEU A 188 12.84 -0.96 -2.62
CA LEU A 188 13.24 0.14 -3.49
C LEU A 188 14.26 1.06 -2.80
N LYS A 189 15.27 1.51 -3.56
CA LYS A 189 16.24 2.53 -3.14
C LYS A 189 15.64 3.93 -2.87
N VAL A 190 14.36 4.13 -3.16
CA VAL A 190 13.66 5.44 -3.11
C VAL A 190 13.41 5.95 -1.68
N ALA A 191 13.48 5.08 -0.66
CA ALA A 191 13.27 5.47 0.74
C ALA A 191 14.35 6.42 1.29
N GLU A 192 15.59 6.34 0.79
CA GLU A 192 16.74 7.01 1.40
C GLU A 192 16.89 8.51 1.04
N GLU A 193 16.46 8.90 -0.15
CA GLU A 193 16.43 10.31 -0.61
C GLU A 193 15.15 11.06 -0.22
N THR A 194 14.07 10.34 0.14
CA THR A 194 12.77 10.96 0.43
C THR A 194 12.69 11.60 1.84
N LEU A 195 13.65 11.32 2.74
CA LEU A 195 13.53 11.61 4.18
C LEU A 195 14.65 12.49 4.78
N ARG A 196 15.31 13.33 3.96
CA ARG A 196 16.38 14.25 4.38
C ARG A 196 16.03 15.71 3.96
N LEU A 197 16.06 16.77 4.78
CA LEU A 197 16.25 16.88 6.25
C LEU A 197 15.15 17.73 6.95
N PRO A 198 15.23 19.06 7.26
CA PRO A 198 14.58 19.55 8.48
C PRO A 198 13.55 20.71 8.33
N GLY A 199 12.58 20.73 9.25
CA GLY A 199 12.09 21.95 9.91
C GLY A 199 11.51 23.09 9.06
N ARG A 200 10.31 22.90 8.51
CA ARG A 200 9.22 23.91 8.36
C ARG A 200 7.97 23.21 7.84
N GLU A 201 6.79 23.56 8.36
CA GLU A 201 5.51 22.98 7.92
C GLU A 201 4.98 23.68 6.66
N PRO A 202 4.51 22.92 5.65
CA PRO A 202 3.67 23.47 4.60
C PRO A 202 2.51 22.52 4.21
N TRP A 203 2.07 21.65 5.13
CA TRP A 203 1.04 20.63 4.85
C TRP A 203 -0.17 20.81 5.76
N ALA A 204 -1.23 21.41 5.23
CA ALA A 204 -2.57 21.36 5.81
C ALA A 204 -3.47 20.62 4.83
N TRP A 205 -4.26 19.66 5.33
CA TRP A 205 -5.36 19.07 4.57
C TRP A 205 -6.37 20.17 4.20
N PRO A 206 -6.96 20.17 2.99
CA PRO A 206 -8.02 21.12 2.65
C PRO A 206 -9.18 20.95 3.64
N ARG A 207 -9.37 21.94 4.51
CA ARG A 207 -10.55 22.00 5.38
C ARG A 207 -11.75 22.33 4.49
N SER A 208 -12.80 21.53 4.57
CA SER A 208 -14.09 21.86 3.98
C SER A 208 -14.54 23.23 4.49
N GLY A 209 -14.77 24.16 3.57
CA GLY A 209 -15.32 25.48 3.90
C GLY A 209 -16.73 25.36 4.47
N THR A 210 -17.09 26.31 5.33
CA THR A 210 -18.41 26.49 5.97
C THR A 210 -19.54 26.67 4.98
#